data_AF-A0A9Q9EXA7-F1
#
_entry.id   AF-A0A9Q9EXA7-F1
#
_cell.length_a   1.000
_cell.length_b   1.000
_cell.length_c   1.000
_cell.angle_alpha   90.00
_cell.angle_beta   90.00
_cell.angle_gamma   90.00
#
_symmetry.space_group_name_H-M   'P 1'
#
loop_
_entity.id
_entity.type
_entity.pdbx_description
1 polymer ?
#
loop_
_entity_poly.entity_id
_entity_poly.type
_entity_poly.pdbx_seq_one_letter_code
_entity_poly.pdbx_strand_id
1 'polypeptide(L)'
;METSTIIDGGTSFVIDSEKKTITVYVKTADGSSVKAEGCTETVIESGTESTLNIKSSLIILKGNIIEFNCGGDPYTYGNQIKSLNVQGLKNLEKLNCSGNRLTELNIEGLNNLKELACRYNRLSSLDVAHLPALEFLWCTANLLTDLNLTGMPSLKRLGCNNNKLEVLNLEGLTSLEHLWCGNNLLNKLNLTDLKSLIGLNCEKNKLTELDLTGLTALEHLWCSKNLLTKLNLTKALHLQSLDCSSNMLTELNTEELNDLQYLNSSGNCLPIA
;
A
#
# COMPACT_ATOMS: atom_id res chain seq x y z
N MET A 1 -11.71 -14.27 25.69
CA MET A 1 -10.76 -13.39 24.97
C MET A 1 -11.53 -12.14 24.61
N GLU A 2 -11.01 -10.95 24.93
CA GLU A 2 -11.63 -9.70 24.46
C GLU A 2 -11.56 -9.65 22.93
N THR A 3 -12.64 -9.19 22.30
CA THR A 3 -12.74 -9.05 20.84
C THR A 3 -13.06 -7.60 20.50
N SER A 4 -12.46 -7.05 19.46
CA SER A 4 -12.86 -5.75 18.93
C SER A 4 -14.31 -5.82 18.43
N THR A 5 -15.17 -4.92 18.93
CA THR A 5 -16.58 -4.80 18.55
C THR A 5 -16.83 -3.55 17.72
N ILE A 6 -17.94 -3.51 16.99
CA ILE A 6 -18.40 -2.30 16.31
C ILE A 6 -18.80 -1.27 17.37
N ILE A 7 -18.32 -0.04 17.21
CA ILE A 7 -18.63 1.09 18.10
C ILE A 7 -19.20 2.20 17.23
N ASP A 8 -20.47 2.57 17.39
CA ASP A 8 -21.04 3.67 16.62
C ASP A 8 -20.29 4.99 16.91
N GLY A 9 -19.89 5.69 15.85
CA GLY A 9 -19.02 6.86 15.96
C GLY A 9 -17.66 6.57 16.60
N GLY A 10 -17.13 5.36 16.45
CA GLY A 10 -15.87 4.97 17.08
C GLY A 10 -15.18 3.76 16.45
N THR A 11 -14.06 3.40 17.06
CA THR A 11 -13.23 2.24 16.71
C THR A 11 -12.86 1.47 17.97
N SER A 12 -12.64 0.18 17.83
CA SER A 12 -12.06 -0.65 18.89
C SER A 12 -10.96 -1.53 18.34
N PHE A 13 -9.93 -1.78 19.15
CA PHE A 13 -8.84 -2.64 18.74
C PHE A 13 -8.23 -3.37 19.93
N VAL A 14 -7.74 -4.57 19.67
CA VAL A 14 -7.14 -5.45 20.66
C VAL A 14 -5.64 -5.48 20.48
N ILE A 15 -4.91 -5.12 21.51
CA ILE A 15 -3.45 -5.14 21.55
C ILE A 15 -2.93 -6.43 22.17
N ASP A 16 -1.68 -6.78 21.88
CA ASP A 16 -1.00 -7.84 22.61
C ASP A 16 -0.78 -7.45 24.08
N SER A 17 -1.00 -8.39 25.01
CA SER A 17 -1.02 -8.14 26.46
C SER A 17 0.32 -7.70 27.05
N GLU A 18 1.40 -7.80 26.28
CA GLU A 18 2.75 -7.41 26.69
C GLU A 18 3.03 -5.91 26.52
N LYS A 19 2.18 -5.17 25.80
CA LYS A 19 2.37 -3.73 25.57
C LYS A 19 1.94 -2.90 26.78
N LYS A 20 2.87 -2.08 27.27
CA LYS A 20 2.60 -1.07 28.32
C LYS A 20 2.05 0.22 27.75
N THR A 21 2.50 0.58 26.54
CA THR A 21 2.08 1.79 25.83
C THR A 21 1.87 1.49 24.36
N ILE A 22 1.02 2.30 23.73
CA ILE A 22 0.85 2.40 22.28
C ILE A 22 0.81 3.86 21.88
N THR A 23 1.06 4.13 20.61
CA THR A 23 0.96 5.47 20.04
C THR A 23 -0.12 5.51 18.98
N VAL A 24 -1.01 6.49 19.07
CA VAL A 24 -2.07 6.71 18.10
C VAL A 24 -2.13 8.17 17.70
N TYR A 25 -2.59 8.43 16.48
CA TYR A 25 -2.99 9.75 16.03
C TYR A 25 -4.45 9.68 15.57
N VAL A 26 -5.24 10.65 16.00
CA VAL A 26 -6.64 10.79 15.61
C VAL A 26 -6.90 12.23 15.18
N LYS A 27 -7.65 12.41 14.09
CA LYS A 27 -8.20 13.71 13.70
C LYS A 27 -9.70 13.60 13.58
N THR A 28 -10.40 14.58 14.13
CA THR A 28 -11.85 14.72 14.06
C THR A 28 -12.23 15.84 13.10
N ALA A 29 -13.41 15.72 12.48
CA ALA A 29 -13.88 16.70 11.49
C ALA A 29 -14.12 18.10 12.08
N ASP A 30 -14.50 18.16 13.36
CA ASP A 30 -14.90 19.38 14.08
C ASP A 30 -13.85 19.88 15.08
N GLY A 31 -12.68 19.23 15.13
CA GLY A 31 -11.63 19.55 16.11
C GLY A 31 -11.93 19.10 17.54
N SER A 32 -13.05 18.40 17.77
CA SER A 32 -13.39 17.87 19.09
C SER A 32 -12.43 16.76 19.52
N SER A 33 -12.20 16.65 20.83
CA SER A 33 -11.36 15.57 21.37
C SER A 33 -12.07 14.21 21.28
N VAL A 34 -11.28 13.15 21.18
CA VAL A 34 -11.74 11.76 21.14
C VAL A 34 -11.72 11.18 22.55
N LYS A 35 -12.80 10.51 22.97
CA LYS A 35 -12.83 9.79 24.24
C LYS A 35 -12.11 8.45 24.09
N ALA A 36 -11.26 8.11 25.04
CA ALA A 36 -10.54 6.85 25.09
C ALA A 36 -10.95 6.00 26.31
N GLU A 37 -11.10 4.69 26.09
CA GLU A 37 -11.39 3.68 27.11
C GLU A 37 -10.35 2.55 27.00
N GLY A 38 -10.00 1.90 28.11
CA GLY A 38 -8.98 0.84 28.15
C GLY A 38 -7.54 1.32 28.40
N CYS A 39 -7.32 2.64 28.52
CA CYS A 39 -6.03 3.27 28.84
C CYS A 39 -6.15 4.28 30.00
N THR A 40 -5.02 4.87 30.42
CA THR A 40 -4.97 5.89 31.47
C THR A 40 -5.53 7.21 30.99
N GLU A 41 -5.20 7.56 29.75
CA GLU A 41 -5.66 8.72 29.03
C GLU A 41 -7.13 8.51 28.67
N THR A 42 -7.99 9.42 29.09
CA THR A 42 -9.44 9.34 28.84
C THR A 42 -9.88 10.23 27.69
N VAL A 43 -8.98 11.12 27.24
CA VAL A 43 -9.20 12.10 26.17
C VAL A 43 -7.94 12.15 25.31
N ILE A 44 -8.13 12.16 24.00
CA ILE A 44 -7.10 12.34 22.99
C ILE A 44 -7.45 13.61 22.21
N GLU A 45 -6.52 14.56 22.14
CA GLU A 45 -6.73 15.79 21.38
C GLU A 45 -6.71 15.51 19.88
N SER A 46 -7.57 16.22 19.14
CA SER A 46 -7.65 16.08 17.69
C SER A 46 -6.40 16.64 17.02
N GLY A 47 -5.83 15.88 16.10
CA GLY A 47 -4.69 16.30 15.30
C GLY A 47 -3.34 16.18 15.99
N THR A 48 -3.25 15.48 17.12
CA THR A 48 -1.99 15.23 17.83
C THR A 48 -1.71 13.73 17.97
N GLU A 49 -0.43 13.39 17.92
CA GLU A 49 0.02 12.04 18.28
C GLU A 49 -0.01 11.91 19.81
N SER A 50 -0.61 10.82 20.30
CA SER A 50 -0.81 10.56 21.72
C SER A 50 -0.32 9.17 22.10
N THR A 51 0.41 9.10 23.20
CA THR A 51 0.83 7.83 23.79
C THR A 51 -0.19 7.40 24.84
N LEU A 52 -0.77 6.22 24.67
CA LEU A 52 -1.78 5.66 25.57
C LEU A 52 -1.12 4.62 26.49
N ASN A 53 -1.22 4.82 27.80
CA ASN A 53 -0.79 3.89 28.83
C ASN A 53 -1.87 2.84 29.04
N ILE A 54 -1.58 1.60 28.65
CA ILE A 54 -2.52 0.49 28.57
C ILE A 54 -3.00 0.04 29.95
N LYS A 55 -4.33 -0.11 30.11
CA LYS A 55 -4.97 -0.70 31.30
C LYS A 55 -5.78 -1.96 30.98
N SER A 56 -6.25 -2.11 29.75
CA SER A 56 -6.93 -3.29 29.22
C SER A 56 -6.38 -3.59 27.83
N SER A 57 -6.42 -4.85 27.41
CA SER A 57 -6.06 -5.25 26.05
C SER A 57 -7.01 -4.70 24.98
N LEU A 58 -8.24 -4.36 25.36
CA LEU A 58 -9.22 -3.71 24.50
C LEU A 58 -9.17 -2.20 24.69
N ILE A 59 -8.83 -1.49 23.62
CA ILE A 59 -8.90 -0.03 23.56
C ILE A 59 -10.08 0.37 22.70
N ILE A 60 -10.84 1.36 23.17
CA ILE A 60 -11.98 1.92 22.45
C ILE A 60 -11.78 3.42 22.33
N LEU A 61 -11.93 3.94 21.11
CA LEU A 61 -11.89 5.37 20.81
C LEU A 61 -13.24 5.81 20.24
N LYS A 62 -13.84 6.87 20.79
CA LYS A 62 -15.15 7.41 20.39
C LYS A 62 -15.05 8.89 20.04
N GLY A 63 -15.53 9.26 18.86
CA GLY A 63 -15.52 10.63 18.35
C GLY A 63 -15.75 10.66 16.84
N ASN A 64 -15.97 11.86 16.28
CA ASN A 64 -16.19 12.06 14.85
C ASN A 64 -14.87 11.97 14.04
N ILE A 65 -14.22 10.80 14.08
CA ILE A 65 -12.88 10.55 13.56
C ILE A 65 -12.91 10.45 12.03
N ILE A 66 -12.09 11.25 11.38
CA ILE A 66 -11.88 11.28 9.91
C ILE A 66 -10.48 10.80 9.50
N GLU A 67 -9.53 10.79 10.42
CA GLU A 67 -8.21 10.20 10.22
C GLU A 67 -7.83 9.41 11.46
N PHE A 68 -7.49 8.15 11.26
CA PHE A 68 -7.05 7.27 12.33
C PHE A 68 -5.74 6.60 11.94
N ASN A 69 -4.72 6.86 12.73
CA ASN A 69 -3.44 6.20 12.63
C ASN A 69 -3.15 5.46 13.93
N CYS A 70 -3.26 4.14 13.86
CA CYS A 70 -2.79 3.20 14.88
C CYS A 70 -1.64 2.36 14.35
N GLY A 71 -0.95 2.87 13.32
CA GLY A 71 0.23 2.26 12.77
C GLY A 71 1.36 2.24 13.78
N GLY A 72 2.15 1.19 13.73
CA GLY A 72 3.40 1.07 14.47
C GLY A 72 4.59 1.08 13.53
N ASP A 73 5.75 1.45 14.05
CA ASP A 73 7.00 1.21 13.33
C ASP A 73 7.24 -0.32 13.22
N PRO A 74 7.35 -0.86 11.98
CA PRO A 74 7.50 -2.29 11.75
C PRO A 74 8.82 -2.86 12.31
N TYR A 75 9.82 -2.02 12.58
CA TYR A 75 11.13 -2.45 13.10
C TYR A 75 11.23 -2.42 14.63
N THR A 76 10.39 -1.63 15.31
CA THR A 76 10.42 -1.48 16.78
C THR A 76 9.23 -2.17 17.47
N TYR A 77 8.67 -3.19 16.82
CA TYR A 77 7.53 -3.97 17.30
C TYR A 77 6.26 -3.15 17.53
N GLY A 78 6.03 -2.10 16.73
CA GLY A 78 4.78 -1.33 16.54
C GLY A 78 3.77 -1.24 17.70
N ASN A 79 2.47 -1.17 17.38
CA ASN A 79 1.40 -1.24 18.38
C ASN A 79 0.96 -2.68 18.68
N GLN A 80 1.42 -3.66 17.88
CA GLN A 80 1.08 -5.08 18.00
C GLN A 80 -0.42 -5.36 18.07
N ILE A 81 -1.22 -4.56 17.37
CA ILE A 81 -2.67 -4.74 17.29
C ILE A 81 -2.96 -6.07 16.58
N LYS A 82 -3.76 -6.92 17.22
CA LYS A 82 -4.18 -8.25 16.71
C LYS A 82 -5.49 -8.18 15.95
N SER A 83 -6.42 -7.36 16.43
CA SER A 83 -7.71 -7.12 15.76
C SER A 83 -8.07 -5.65 15.81
N LEU A 84 -8.69 -5.16 14.74
CA LEU A 84 -9.09 -3.78 14.56
C LEU A 84 -10.49 -3.74 13.96
N ASN A 85 -11.41 -3.05 14.63
CA ASN A 85 -12.75 -2.78 14.12
C ASN A 85 -12.91 -1.27 13.91
N VAL A 86 -12.98 -0.87 12.64
CA VAL A 86 -13.19 0.52 12.20
C VAL A 86 -14.57 0.76 11.60
N GLN A 87 -15.47 -0.23 11.61
CA GLN A 87 -16.73 -0.18 10.86
C GLN A 87 -17.69 0.91 11.36
N GLY A 88 -17.49 1.42 12.58
CA GLY A 88 -18.22 2.55 13.13
C GLY A 88 -17.77 3.93 12.63
N LEU A 89 -16.60 4.02 11.97
CA LEU A 89 -16.01 5.26 11.48
C LEU A 89 -16.51 5.60 10.07
N LYS A 90 -17.83 5.83 9.89
CA LYS A 90 -18.44 6.05 8.55
C LYS A 90 -17.90 7.27 7.78
N ASN A 91 -17.30 8.23 8.48
CA ASN A 91 -16.69 9.43 7.91
C ASN A 91 -15.17 9.31 7.74
N LEU A 92 -14.57 8.13 7.96
CA LEU A 92 -13.13 7.94 7.88
C LEU A 92 -12.63 8.20 6.46
N GLU A 93 -11.70 9.15 6.32
CA GLU A 93 -11.03 9.49 5.07
C GLU A 93 -9.64 8.85 4.99
N LYS A 94 -8.97 8.66 6.12
CA LYS A 94 -7.62 8.09 6.18
C LYS A 94 -7.48 7.06 7.29
N LEU A 95 -6.98 5.88 6.94
CA LEU A 95 -6.67 4.81 7.87
C LEU A 95 -5.22 4.37 7.70
N ASN A 96 -4.43 4.49 8.76
CA ASN A 96 -3.13 3.83 8.86
C ASN A 96 -3.13 2.84 10.02
N CYS A 97 -3.02 1.56 9.70
CA CYS A 97 -2.89 0.45 10.63
C CYS A 97 -1.63 -0.39 10.36
N SER A 98 -0.63 0.21 9.71
CA SER A 98 0.61 -0.46 9.31
C SER A 98 1.44 -0.96 10.50
N GLY A 99 2.31 -1.96 10.33
CA GLY A 99 3.24 -2.41 11.38
C GLY A 99 2.56 -3.04 12.59
N ASN A 100 1.50 -3.81 12.34
CA ASN A 100 0.72 -4.52 13.36
C ASN A 100 0.73 -6.03 13.10
N ARG A 101 -0.19 -6.77 13.73
CA ARG A 101 -0.34 -8.23 13.61
C ARG A 101 -1.71 -8.61 13.05
N LEU A 102 -2.34 -7.71 12.28
CA LEU A 102 -3.67 -7.94 11.73
C LEU A 102 -3.63 -9.12 10.76
N THR A 103 -4.55 -10.06 10.96
CA THR A 103 -4.78 -11.19 10.05
C THR A 103 -6.00 -10.97 9.15
N GLU A 104 -6.89 -10.10 9.59
CA GLU A 104 -8.06 -9.61 8.88
C GLU A 104 -8.18 -8.10 9.05
N LEU A 105 -8.82 -7.44 8.08
CA LEU A 105 -9.17 -6.03 8.15
C LEU A 105 -10.49 -5.82 7.42
N ASN A 106 -11.56 -5.56 8.18
CA ASN A 106 -12.86 -5.25 7.61
C ASN A 106 -13.05 -3.72 7.49
N ILE A 107 -13.10 -3.24 6.26
CA ILE A 107 -13.31 -1.83 5.88
C ILE A 107 -14.64 -1.62 5.13
N GLU A 108 -15.59 -2.54 5.32
CA GLU A 108 -16.92 -2.42 4.74
C GLU A 108 -17.66 -1.18 5.26
N GLY A 109 -18.26 -0.43 4.34
CA GLY A 109 -19.01 0.78 4.63
C GLY A 109 -18.17 2.02 4.97
N LEU A 110 -16.85 1.98 4.76
CA LEU A 110 -15.96 3.15 4.85
C LEU A 110 -15.93 3.94 3.53
N ASN A 111 -17.10 4.31 3.00
CA ASN A 111 -17.25 4.83 1.63
C ASN A 111 -16.50 6.15 1.36
N ASN A 112 -16.08 6.86 2.40
CA ASN A 112 -15.32 8.11 2.31
C ASN A 112 -13.79 7.92 2.35
N LEU A 113 -13.31 6.67 2.46
CA LEU A 113 -11.89 6.38 2.60
C LEU A 113 -11.13 6.72 1.31
N LYS A 114 -10.15 7.62 1.43
CA LYS A 114 -9.26 8.07 0.36
C LYS A 114 -7.85 7.48 0.48
N GLU A 115 -7.42 7.20 1.71
CA GLU A 115 -6.11 6.64 1.98
C GLU A 115 -6.20 5.44 2.93
N LEU A 116 -5.67 4.30 2.47
CA LEU A 116 -5.53 3.09 3.27
C LEU A 116 -4.08 2.64 3.31
N ALA A 117 -3.50 2.63 4.51
CA ALA A 117 -2.22 2.03 4.80
C ALA A 117 -2.38 0.87 5.79
N CYS A 118 -2.06 -0.35 5.33
CA CYS A 118 -2.09 -1.58 6.12
C CYS A 118 -0.79 -2.39 5.93
N ARG A 119 0.33 -1.70 5.64
CA ARG A 119 1.62 -2.33 5.36
C ARG A 119 2.12 -3.14 6.56
N TYR A 120 2.94 -4.16 6.34
CA TYR A 120 3.59 -4.92 7.42
C TYR A 120 2.58 -5.50 8.43
N ASN A 121 1.60 -6.24 7.91
CA ASN A 121 0.64 -7.02 8.67
C ASN A 121 0.71 -8.50 8.21
N ARG A 122 -0.32 -9.28 8.50
CA ARG A 122 -0.44 -10.71 8.14
C ARG A 122 -1.73 -10.97 7.37
N LEU A 123 -2.21 -9.99 6.62
CA LEU A 123 -3.46 -10.09 5.86
C LEU A 123 -3.29 -11.11 4.73
N SER A 124 -4.14 -12.13 4.70
CA SER A 124 -4.22 -13.08 3.58
C SER A 124 -5.20 -12.64 2.49
N SER A 125 -6.12 -11.74 2.84
CA SER A 125 -7.10 -11.14 1.93
C SER A 125 -7.33 -9.68 2.31
N LEU A 126 -7.71 -8.86 1.34
CA LEU A 126 -8.07 -7.46 1.53
C LEU A 126 -9.13 -7.09 0.49
N ASP A 127 -10.36 -6.82 0.95
CA ASP A 127 -11.44 -6.37 0.08
C ASP A 127 -11.51 -4.84 0.06
N VAL A 128 -11.25 -4.26 -1.11
CA VAL A 128 -11.28 -2.81 -1.37
C VAL A 128 -12.21 -2.44 -2.52
N ALA A 129 -12.90 -3.42 -3.13
CA ALA A 129 -13.67 -3.22 -4.36
C ALA A 129 -14.88 -2.30 -4.16
N HIS A 130 -15.33 -2.11 -2.90
CA HIS A 130 -16.41 -1.21 -2.51
C HIS A 130 -15.94 0.22 -2.16
N LEU A 131 -14.66 0.58 -2.41
CA LEU A 131 -14.08 1.88 -2.07
C LEU A 131 -13.72 2.71 -3.34
N PRO A 132 -14.71 3.21 -4.10
CA PRO A 132 -14.46 3.87 -5.38
C PRO A 132 -13.70 5.20 -5.24
N ALA A 133 -13.70 5.82 -4.06
CA ALA A 133 -13.00 7.06 -3.76
C ALA A 133 -11.55 6.87 -3.29
N LEU A 134 -11.06 5.62 -3.18
CA LEU A 134 -9.72 5.36 -2.68
C LEU A 134 -8.66 5.85 -3.68
N GLU A 135 -7.80 6.76 -3.24
CA GLU A 135 -6.73 7.35 -4.06
C GLU A 135 -5.37 6.69 -3.78
N PHE A 136 -5.16 6.25 -2.54
CA PHE A 136 -3.88 5.69 -2.09
C PHE A 136 -4.10 4.37 -1.35
N LEU A 137 -3.54 3.29 -1.91
CA LEU A 137 -3.58 1.96 -1.32
C LEU A 137 -2.18 1.43 -1.05
N TRP A 138 -1.92 1.12 0.21
CA TRP A 138 -0.64 0.63 0.68
C TRP A 138 -0.80 -0.66 1.50
N CYS A 139 -0.64 -1.80 0.83
CA CYS A 139 -0.74 -3.15 1.41
C CYS A 139 0.56 -3.95 1.33
N THR A 140 1.71 -3.28 1.16
CA THR A 140 3.05 -3.87 1.14
C THR A 140 3.32 -4.80 2.34
N ALA A 141 4.04 -5.90 2.13
CA ALA A 141 4.46 -6.84 3.18
C ALA A 141 3.26 -7.41 3.95
N ASN A 142 2.42 -8.13 3.22
CA ASN A 142 1.32 -8.95 3.73
C ASN A 142 1.43 -10.37 3.12
N LEU A 143 0.36 -11.14 3.17
CA LEU A 143 0.30 -12.52 2.66
C LEU A 143 -0.74 -12.64 1.52
N LEU A 144 -1.05 -11.54 0.82
CA LEU A 144 -2.10 -11.49 -0.18
C LEU A 144 -1.74 -12.38 -1.38
N THR A 145 -2.67 -13.26 -1.77
CA THR A 145 -2.57 -14.08 -2.99
C THR A 145 -3.42 -13.51 -4.13
N ASP A 146 -4.41 -12.69 -3.79
CA ASP A 146 -5.28 -11.97 -4.71
C ASP A 146 -5.49 -10.52 -4.21
N LEU A 147 -5.72 -9.61 -5.14
CA LEU A 147 -6.08 -8.23 -4.85
C LEU A 147 -7.02 -7.71 -5.95
N ASN A 148 -8.32 -7.74 -5.69
CA ASN A 148 -9.32 -7.21 -6.60
C ASN A 148 -9.38 -5.67 -6.54
N LEU A 149 -9.01 -5.03 -7.65
CA LEU A 149 -9.00 -3.58 -7.81
C LEU A 149 -10.10 -3.08 -8.77
N THR A 150 -11.06 -3.94 -9.11
CA THR A 150 -12.15 -3.60 -10.02
C THR A 150 -12.95 -2.43 -9.46
N GLY A 151 -13.22 -1.42 -10.28
CA GLY A 151 -14.04 -0.28 -9.87
C GLY A 151 -13.31 0.76 -9.01
N MET A 152 -11.98 0.85 -9.12
CA MET A 152 -11.17 1.85 -8.41
C MET A 152 -10.59 2.93 -9.34
N PRO A 153 -11.43 3.71 -10.07
CA PRO A 153 -10.95 4.65 -11.08
C PRO A 153 -10.16 5.83 -10.49
N SER A 154 -10.32 6.12 -9.19
CA SER A 154 -9.62 7.22 -8.51
C SER A 154 -8.25 6.83 -7.96
N LEU A 155 -7.84 5.56 -8.07
CA LEU A 155 -6.58 5.09 -7.49
C LEU A 155 -5.38 5.69 -8.23
N LYS A 156 -4.59 6.49 -7.50
CA LYS A 156 -3.39 7.17 -8.02
C LYS A 156 -2.11 6.45 -7.63
N ARG A 157 -2.07 5.83 -6.44
CA ARG A 157 -0.88 5.13 -5.96
C ARG A 157 -1.25 3.78 -5.36
N LEU A 158 -0.56 2.75 -5.84
CA LEU A 158 -0.72 1.38 -5.39
C LEU A 158 0.63 0.80 -4.97
N GLY A 159 0.79 0.50 -3.68
CA GLY A 159 1.89 -0.29 -3.18
C GLY A 159 1.42 -1.64 -2.65
N CYS A 160 1.72 -2.71 -3.38
CA CYS A 160 1.40 -4.10 -3.06
C CYS A 160 2.64 -5.00 -3.05
N ASN A 161 3.85 -4.44 -2.92
CA ASN A 161 5.09 -5.22 -2.89
C ASN A 161 5.12 -6.25 -1.77
N ASN A 162 5.97 -7.28 -1.91
CA ASN A 162 6.18 -8.29 -0.86
C ASN A 162 4.86 -8.96 -0.43
N ASN A 163 4.15 -9.48 -1.42
CA ASN A 163 2.97 -10.32 -1.24
C ASN A 163 3.20 -11.64 -1.99
N LYS A 164 2.14 -12.38 -2.29
CA LYS A 164 2.16 -13.65 -3.02
C LYS A 164 1.26 -13.60 -4.24
N LEU A 165 1.14 -12.41 -4.86
CA LEU A 165 0.27 -12.20 -6.02
C LEU A 165 0.86 -12.92 -7.24
N GLU A 166 0.07 -13.81 -7.83
CA GLU A 166 0.39 -14.45 -9.12
C GLU A 166 -0.22 -13.70 -10.31
N VAL A 167 -1.33 -13.00 -10.05
CA VAL A 167 -2.05 -12.15 -11.01
C VAL A 167 -2.35 -10.82 -10.33
N LEU A 168 -2.28 -9.74 -11.09
CA LEU A 168 -2.69 -8.41 -10.66
C LEU A 168 -3.47 -7.75 -11.81
N ASN A 169 -4.79 -7.68 -11.68
CA ASN A 169 -5.62 -7.00 -12.68
C ASN A 169 -5.59 -5.48 -12.45
N LEU A 170 -5.17 -4.74 -13.46
CA LEU A 170 -5.02 -3.28 -13.44
C LEU A 170 -5.96 -2.58 -14.44
N GLU A 171 -6.90 -3.33 -15.02
CA GLU A 171 -7.89 -2.81 -15.97
C GLU A 171 -8.70 -1.66 -15.35
N GLY A 172 -8.85 -0.58 -16.12
CA GLY A 172 -9.60 0.60 -15.71
C GLY A 172 -8.92 1.52 -14.69
N LEU A 173 -7.69 1.23 -14.24
CA LEU A 173 -6.92 2.10 -13.32
C LEU A 173 -6.26 3.27 -14.06
N THR A 174 -7.04 4.02 -14.84
CA THR A 174 -6.53 5.05 -15.78
C THR A 174 -5.86 6.24 -15.10
N SER A 175 -6.11 6.46 -13.80
CA SER A 175 -5.50 7.53 -13.00
C SER A 175 -4.26 7.10 -12.21
N LEU A 176 -3.81 5.85 -12.37
CA LEU A 176 -2.67 5.34 -11.62
C LEU A 176 -1.36 5.99 -12.08
N GLU A 177 -0.70 6.69 -11.17
CA GLU A 177 0.56 7.41 -11.39
C GLU A 177 1.76 6.59 -10.91
N HIS A 178 1.59 5.82 -9.83
CA HIS A 178 2.67 5.01 -9.27
C HIS A 178 2.20 3.62 -8.88
N LEU A 179 2.91 2.62 -9.40
CA LEU A 179 2.70 1.21 -9.12
C LEU A 179 3.97 0.59 -8.54
N TRP A 180 3.87 0.07 -7.32
CA TRP A 180 4.89 -0.78 -6.73
C TRP A 180 4.32 -2.17 -6.44
N CYS A 181 4.65 -3.13 -7.30
CA CYS A 181 4.20 -4.52 -7.26
C CYS A 181 5.36 -5.53 -7.23
N GLY A 182 6.56 -5.07 -6.86
CA GLY A 182 7.76 -5.90 -6.79
C GLY A 182 7.72 -6.95 -5.67
N ASN A 183 8.60 -7.96 -5.74
CA ASN A 183 8.63 -9.08 -4.80
C ASN A 183 7.26 -9.79 -4.71
N ASN A 184 6.74 -10.22 -5.85
CA ASN A 184 5.53 -11.04 -5.98
C ASN A 184 5.86 -12.25 -6.88
N LEU A 185 4.84 -12.94 -7.39
CA LEU A 185 4.97 -14.12 -8.25
C LEU A 185 4.41 -13.87 -9.66
N LEU A 186 4.28 -12.60 -10.07
CA LEU A 186 3.65 -12.20 -11.33
C LEU A 186 4.43 -12.74 -12.53
N ASN A 187 3.77 -13.44 -13.43
CA ASN A 187 4.36 -13.89 -14.69
C ASN A 187 4.04 -12.96 -15.88
N LYS A 188 3.01 -12.12 -15.72
CA LYS A 188 2.54 -11.13 -16.68
C LYS A 188 2.07 -9.89 -15.94
N LEU A 189 2.15 -8.75 -16.61
CA LEU A 189 1.67 -7.47 -16.09
C LEU A 189 1.08 -6.68 -17.25
N ASN A 190 -0.24 -6.55 -17.28
CA ASN A 190 -0.92 -5.74 -18.29
C ASN A 190 -0.95 -4.27 -17.86
N LEU A 191 -0.34 -3.40 -18.66
CA LEU A 191 -0.19 -1.96 -18.38
C LEU A 191 -1.00 -1.08 -19.34
N THR A 192 -1.81 -1.66 -20.23
CA THR A 192 -2.45 -0.95 -21.37
C THR A 192 -3.26 0.28 -20.97
N ASP A 193 -3.93 0.25 -19.81
CA ASP A 193 -4.79 1.36 -19.35
C ASP A 193 -4.03 2.42 -18.54
N LEU A 194 -2.78 2.18 -18.15
CA LEU A 194 -2.04 2.99 -17.18
C LEU A 194 -1.31 4.18 -17.84
N LYS A 195 -2.03 4.95 -18.65
CA LYS A 195 -1.46 6.04 -19.47
C LYS A 195 -0.87 7.19 -18.64
N SER A 196 -1.29 7.32 -17.38
CA SER A 196 -0.78 8.30 -16.41
C SER A 196 0.40 7.79 -15.58
N LEU A 197 0.90 6.58 -15.82
CA LEU A 197 1.94 5.98 -15.01
C LEU A 197 3.28 6.72 -15.17
N ILE A 198 3.76 7.26 -14.06
CA ILE A 198 5.04 7.98 -13.92
C ILE A 198 6.11 7.04 -13.38
N GLY A 199 5.75 6.20 -12.40
CA GLY A 199 6.68 5.27 -11.76
C GLY A 199 6.18 3.83 -11.73
N LEU A 200 6.98 2.91 -12.25
CA LEU A 200 6.73 1.48 -12.22
C LEU A 200 7.86 0.75 -11.50
N ASN A 201 7.53 0.08 -10.39
CA ASN A 201 8.38 -0.92 -9.78
C ASN A 201 7.68 -2.29 -9.84
N CYS A 202 8.25 -3.19 -10.63
CA CYS A 202 7.84 -4.58 -10.77
C CYS A 202 9.02 -5.55 -10.54
N GLU A 203 10.02 -5.12 -9.76
CA GLU A 203 11.22 -5.92 -9.50
C GLU A 203 10.90 -7.29 -8.88
N LYS A 204 11.78 -8.28 -9.05
CA LYS A 204 11.69 -9.58 -8.36
C LYS A 204 10.31 -10.23 -8.54
N ASN A 205 9.93 -10.39 -9.80
CA ASN A 205 8.77 -11.15 -10.23
C ASN A 205 9.26 -12.26 -11.19
N LYS A 206 8.36 -12.82 -11.99
CA LYS A 206 8.65 -13.84 -13.01
C LYS A 206 8.27 -13.36 -14.41
N LEU A 207 8.32 -12.05 -14.64
CA LEU A 207 7.90 -11.45 -15.91
C LEU A 207 8.83 -11.88 -17.04
N THR A 208 8.28 -12.41 -18.12
CA THR A 208 9.03 -12.77 -19.35
C THR A 208 8.97 -11.69 -20.42
N GLU A 209 7.96 -10.83 -20.32
CA GLU A 209 7.72 -9.70 -21.20
C GLU A 209 7.24 -8.50 -20.38
N LEU A 210 7.52 -7.30 -20.89
CA LEU A 210 7.03 -6.06 -20.32
C LEU A 210 6.75 -5.08 -21.47
N ASP A 211 5.47 -4.89 -21.77
CA ASP A 211 5.05 -3.94 -22.80
C ASP A 211 4.84 -2.56 -22.18
N LEU A 212 5.65 -1.60 -22.64
CA LEU A 212 5.60 -0.20 -22.21
C LEU A 212 4.84 0.68 -23.21
N THR A 213 4.17 0.08 -24.19
CA THR A 213 3.41 0.81 -25.21
C THR A 213 2.34 1.68 -24.56
N GLY A 214 2.36 2.98 -24.87
CA GLY A 214 1.40 3.95 -24.34
C GLY A 214 1.78 4.57 -22.99
N LEU A 215 2.86 4.12 -22.34
CA LEU A 215 3.36 4.70 -21.08
C LEU A 215 4.27 5.90 -21.33
N THR A 216 3.74 6.90 -22.04
CA THR A 216 4.54 8.07 -22.47
C THR A 216 4.94 9.01 -21.35
N ALA A 217 4.29 8.93 -20.18
CA ALA A 217 4.62 9.70 -18.98
C ALA A 217 5.62 9.00 -18.05
N LEU A 218 6.12 7.81 -18.42
CA LEU A 218 6.96 7.00 -17.55
C LEU A 218 8.35 7.63 -17.38
N GLU A 219 8.68 8.00 -16.13
CA GLU A 219 9.96 8.60 -15.75
C GLU A 219 10.86 7.61 -15.00
N HIS A 220 10.26 6.63 -14.32
CA HIS A 220 11.00 5.68 -13.49
C HIS A 220 10.56 4.24 -13.71
N LEU A 221 11.52 3.38 -14.08
CA LEU A 221 11.29 1.96 -14.32
C LEU A 221 12.28 1.10 -13.54
N TRP A 222 11.76 0.34 -12.59
CA TRP A 222 12.49 -0.72 -11.87
C TRP A 222 11.86 -2.07 -12.19
N CYS A 223 12.45 -2.80 -13.14
CA CYS A 223 12.01 -4.13 -13.59
C CYS A 223 13.09 -5.20 -13.37
N SER A 224 14.04 -4.94 -12.47
CA SER A 224 15.15 -5.86 -12.18
C SER A 224 14.69 -7.20 -11.61
N LYS A 225 15.54 -8.23 -11.73
CA LYS A 225 15.29 -9.59 -11.20
C LYS A 225 13.99 -10.19 -11.74
N ASN A 226 13.83 -10.14 -13.06
CA ASN A 226 12.77 -10.81 -13.80
C ASN A 226 13.39 -11.78 -14.82
N LEU A 227 12.61 -12.25 -15.79
CA LEU A 227 13.02 -13.16 -16.86
C LEU A 227 12.88 -12.49 -18.23
N LEU A 228 13.02 -11.16 -18.30
CA LEU A 228 12.85 -10.39 -19.53
C LEU A 228 13.97 -10.73 -20.52
N THR A 229 13.61 -11.07 -21.76
CA THR A 229 14.57 -11.32 -22.85
C THR A 229 14.75 -10.12 -23.77
N LYS A 230 13.77 -9.22 -23.78
CA LYS A 230 13.76 -7.96 -24.53
C LYS A 230 13.08 -6.87 -23.70
N LEU A 231 13.50 -5.63 -23.91
CA LEU A 231 12.88 -4.45 -23.31
C LEU A 231 12.89 -3.31 -24.33
N ASN A 232 11.72 -2.98 -24.86
CA ASN A 232 11.58 -1.90 -25.84
C ASN A 232 11.31 -0.56 -25.13
N LEU A 233 12.24 0.38 -25.26
CA LEU A 233 12.20 1.67 -24.58
C LEU A 233 11.79 2.83 -25.51
N THR A 234 11.50 2.58 -26.78
CA THR A 234 11.21 3.62 -27.81
C THR A 234 10.02 4.53 -27.51
N LYS A 235 9.18 4.19 -26.52
CA LYS A 235 8.03 5.01 -26.07
C LYS A 235 8.22 5.64 -24.69
N ALA A 236 9.23 5.25 -23.94
CA ALA A 236 9.55 5.77 -22.63
C ALA A 236 10.60 6.89 -22.74
N LEU A 237 10.37 7.89 -23.59
CA LEU A 237 11.38 8.90 -23.93
C LEU A 237 11.73 9.85 -22.78
N HIS A 238 10.85 9.96 -21.77
CA HIS A 238 11.04 10.75 -20.56
C HIS A 238 11.67 9.97 -19.41
N LEU A 239 12.18 8.76 -19.67
CA LEU A 239 12.73 7.91 -18.64
C LEU A 239 14.01 8.51 -18.05
N GLN A 240 13.97 8.83 -16.77
CA GLN A 240 15.08 9.41 -16.00
C GLN A 240 15.87 8.34 -15.25
N SER A 241 15.20 7.28 -14.80
CA SER A 241 15.80 6.17 -14.06
C SER A 241 15.36 4.82 -14.61
N LEU A 242 16.35 3.97 -14.95
CA LEU A 242 16.13 2.60 -15.40
C LEU A 242 16.98 1.62 -14.60
N ASP A 243 16.33 0.70 -13.89
CA ASP A 243 16.94 -0.54 -13.41
C ASP A 243 16.28 -1.74 -14.08
N CYS A 244 16.99 -2.35 -15.03
CA CYS A 244 16.62 -3.58 -15.71
C CYS A 244 17.59 -4.73 -15.39
N SER A 245 18.38 -4.58 -14.31
CA SER A 245 19.41 -5.54 -13.95
C SER A 245 18.87 -6.93 -13.62
N SER A 246 19.71 -7.95 -13.70
CA SER A 246 19.36 -9.34 -13.39
C SER A 246 18.15 -9.82 -14.20
N ASN A 247 18.23 -9.70 -15.53
CA ASN A 247 17.27 -10.21 -16.50
C ASN A 247 18.03 -11.09 -17.53
N MET A 248 17.41 -11.39 -18.67
CA MET A 248 18.00 -12.16 -19.76
C MET A 248 18.08 -11.34 -21.06
N LEU A 249 18.23 -10.01 -20.95
CA LEU A 249 18.25 -9.11 -22.11
C LEU A 249 19.49 -9.39 -22.96
N THR A 250 19.30 -9.54 -24.28
CA THR A 250 20.40 -9.70 -25.26
C THR A 250 20.74 -8.41 -25.98
N GLU A 251 19.84 -7.43 -25.92
CA GLU A 251 20.00 -6.10 -26.50
C GLU A 251 19.32 -5.08 -25.58
N LEU A 252 19.84 -3.85 -25.57
CA LEU A 252 19.25 -2.72 -24.87
C LEU A 252 19.63 -1.44 -25.60
N ASN A 253 18.67 -0.79 -26.24
CA ASN A 253 18.87 0.50 -26.88
C ASN A 253 18.42 1.63 -25.94
N THR A 254 19.36 2.52 -25.60
CA THR A 254 19.11 3.71 -24.78
C THR A 254 19.48 5.01 -25.50
N GLU A 255 19.77 4.98 -26.81
CA GLU A 255 20.28 6.14 -27.56
C GLU A 255 19.29 7.32 -27.58
N GLU A 256 17.98 7.04 -27.60
CA GLU A 256 16.93 8.07 -27.63
C GLU A 256 16.50 8.56 -26.23
N LEU A 257 17.06 8.00 -25.15
CA LEU A 257 16.69 8.32 -23.77
C LEU A 257 17.50 9.51 -23.24
N ASN A 258 17.23 10.69 -23.79
CA ASN A 258 18.00 11.91 -23.50
C ASN A 258 17.90 12.38 -22.03
N ASP A 259 16.81 12.03 -21.34
CA ASP A 259 16.57 12.41 -19.94
C ASP A 259 17.18 11.42 -18.92
N LEU A 260 17.79 10.33 -19.40
CA LEU A 260 18.27 9.23 -18.56
C LEU A 260 19.47 9.64 -17.70
N GLN A 261 19.29 9.64 -16.38
CA GLN A 261 20.29 10.01 -15.39
C GLN A 261 20.86 8.80 -14.66
N TYR A 262 20.07 7.72 -14.57
CA TYR A 262 20.46 6.48 -13.91
C TYR A 262 20.14 5.27 -14.78
N LEU A 263 21.16 4.43 -15.02
CA LEU A 263 21.02 3.16 -15.71
C LEU A 263 21.73 2.05 -14.94
N ASN A 264 20.98 1.00 -14.62
CA ASN A 264 21.53 -0.28 -14.21
C ASN A 264 21.01 -1.40 -15.11
N SER A 265 21.89 -1.94 -15.94
CA SER A 265 21.63 -3.07 -16.84
C SER A 265 22.48 -4.31 -16.49
N SER A 266 23.14 -4.31 -15.33
CA SER A 266 24.03 -5.40 -14.90
C SER A 266 23.30 -6.75 -14.80
N GLY A 267 24.03 -7.86 -14.97
CA GLY A 267 23.42 -9.20 -14.87
C GLY A 267 22.42 -9.51 -15.99
N ASN A 268 22.64 -8.97 -17.18
CA ASN A 268 21.97 -9.34 -18.43
C ASN A 268 22.96 -10.06 -19.38
N CYS A 269 22.48 -10.51 -20.53
CA CYS A 269 23.27 -11.14 -21.59
C CYS A 269 23.63 -10.14 -22.71
N LEU A 270 23.92 -8.88 -22.35
CA LEU A 270 24.26 -7.84 -23.32
C LEU A 270 25.68 -8.07 -23.87
N PRO A 271 25.92 -7.81 -25.17
CA PRO A 271 27.26 -7.87 -25.73
C PRO A 271 28.19 -6.87 -25.03
N ILE A 272 29.45 -7.24 -24.87
CA ILE A 272 30.48 -6.34 -24.36
C ILE A 272 30.67 -5.25 -25.44
N ALA A 273 30.44 -4.00 -25.06
CA ALA A 273 30.71 -2.82 -25.89
C ALA A 273 32.23 -2.60 -26.05
#